data_AF-A0A7N9CSE8-F1
#
_entry.id   AF-A0A7N9CSE8-F1
#
_cell.length_a   1.000
_cell.length_b   1.000
_cell.length_c   1.000
_cell.angle_alpha   90.00
_cell.angle_beta   90.00
_cell.angle_gamma   90.00
#
_symmetry.space_group_name_H-M   'P 1'
#
loop_
_entity.id
_entity.type
_entity.pdbx_description
1 polymer ?
#
loop_
_entity_poly.entity_id
_entity_poly.type
_entity_poly.pdbx_seq_one_letter_code
_entity_poly.pdbx_strand_id
1 'polypeptide(L)'
;MWSLTSGKKILKAQEENKKIVLAGCVPQAQPRQDYLKGLSIIGVQQIDRVVEVVEETIKGHSVRLLGQKKDNGRRLGGARLDLPKIRKNPLIEIISINTGCLNACTYCKTKHARGNLASYPIDELVDRAKQSFQEGVCEIWLTSEDTGAYGRDIGTNLPTLLWKLVEVIPEGAMLRLGMTNPPYILEHLEEMAKILNHPRVYAFLHIPVQSASDSVLMEMKREYCVADFKRVVDFLKEKVPGITIATDIICGFPGETDQDFQETVKLVEEYKFPSLFINQFYPRPGTPAAKMEQVPAQVKKQRTKDLSRVFHSYSPYNHKIGERQQVLVTEESFDSKFYVAHNRFYEQVLVPKNPAFMGKMVEVDICESGKHFMKGQPVSDAKVYTPSISKPLAKGEVSGLTKDFRNGLGSSGSHTSAASQCDSASSRMVLPMPRLHQDCALRMSVGLALLALLFAFFVKVYN
;
A
#
# COMPACT_ATOMS: atom_id res chain seq x y z
N MET A 1 9.88 3.33 15.96
CA MET A 1 10.27 1.92 15.68
C MET A 1 10.74 1.64 14.24
N TRP A 2 10.55 2.52 13.25
CA TRP A 2 10.96 2.27 11.84
C TRP A 2 12.45 2.51 11.53
N SER A 3 13.14 3.38 12.29
CA SER A 3 14.56 3.70 12.06
C SER A 3 15.52 2.61 12.58
N LEU A 4 15.16 1.93 13.67
CA LEU A 4 16.04 0.95 14.34
C LEU A 4 16.13 -0.37 13.57
N THR A 5 15.03 -0.84 12.98
CA THR A 5 15.01 -2.07 12.16
C THR A 5 15.73 -1.89 10.83
N SER A 6 15.66 -0.69 10.24
CA SER A 6 16.36 -0.39 8.98
C SER A 6 17.87 -0.28 9.20
N GLY A 7 18.31 0.39 10.27
CA GLY A 7 19.73 0.50 10.63
C GLY A 7 20.40 -0.85 10.88
N LYS A 8 19.75 -1.77 11.61
CA LYS A 8 20.29 -3.13 11.85
C LYS A 8 20.46 -3.94 10.56
N LYS A 9 19.53 -3.83 9.60
CA LYS A 9 19.64 -4.50 8.30
C LYS A 9 20.77 -3.93 7.45
N ILE A 10 20.97 -2.61 7.51
CA ILE A 10 22.07 -1.93 6.82
C ILE A 10 23.41 -2.43 7.36
N LEU A 11 23.59 -2.40 8.68
CA LEU A 11 24.83 -2.86 9.33
C LEU A 11 25.14 -4.32 8.97
N LYS A 12 24.14 -5.20 9.06
CA LYS A 12 24.28 -6.61 8.66
C LYS A 12 24.69 -6.76 7.18
N ALA A 13 24.07 -5.99 6.28
CA ALA A 13 24.43 -6.03 4.86
C ALA A 13 25.85 -5.50 4.60
N GLN A 14 26.33 -4.54 5.40
CA GLN A 14 27.71 -4.06 5.34
C GLN A 14 28.70 -5.12 5.85
N GLU A 15 28.37 -5.81 6.94
CA GLU A 15 29.15 -6.96 7.46
C GLU A 15 29.25 -8.10 6.43
N GLU A 16 28.18 -8.34 5.67
CA GLU A 16 28.13 -9.31 4.56
C GLU A 16 28.77 -8.79 3.25
N ASN A 17 29.42 -7.61 3.29
CA ASN A 17 30.07 -6.95 2.15
C ASN A 17 29.14 -6.76 0.92
N LYS A 18 27.84 -6.57 1.15
CA LYS A 18 26.87 -6.29 0.09
C LYS A 18 26.96 -4.84 -0.36
N LYS A 19 26.75 -4.60 -1.65
CA LYS A 19 26.52 -3.26 -2.19
C LYS A 19 25.12 -2.81 -1.80
N ILE A 20 24.99 -1.62 -1.19
CA ILE A 20 23.74 -1.13 -0.61
C ILE A 20 23.34 0.18 -1.28
N VAL A 21 22.12 0.21 -1.80
CA VAL A 21 21.43 1.43 -2.26
C VAL A 21 20.21 1.64 -1.37
N LEU A 22 20.09 2.83 -0.78
CA LEU A 22 18.97 3.21 0.05
C LEU A 22 18.01 4.10 -0.72
N ALA A 23 16.77 3.63 -0.89
CA ALA A 23 15.73 4.37 -1.58
C ALA A 23 14.57 4.73 -0.65
N GLY A 24 13.90 5.86 -0.93
CA GLY A 24 12.59 6.19 -0.36
C GLY A 24 12.56 7.40 0.58
N CYS A 25 11.43 7.56 1.29
CA CYS A 25 11.13 8.79 2.05
C CYS A 25 12.08 9.04 3.23
N VAL A 26 12.58 7.98 3.88
CA VAL A 26 13.42 8.11 5.08
C VAL A 26 14.78 8.76 4.74
N PRO A 27 15.59 8.23 3.81
CA PRO A 27 16.86 8.86 3.47
C PRO A 27 16.68 10.23 2.80
N GLN A 28 15.52 10.50 2.17
CA GLN A 28 15.18 11.82 1.64
C GLN A 28 14.88 12.85 2.74
N ALA A 29 14.08 12.49 3.75
CA ALA A 29 13.69 13.40 4.82
C ALA A 29 14.75 13.54 5.92
N GLN A 30 15.67 12.58 6.04
CA GLN A 30 16.73 12.57 7.05
C GLN A 30 18.08 12.14 6.45
N PRO A 31 18.63 12.90 5.49
CA PRO A 31 19.81 12.47 4.75
C PRO A 31 21.09 12.47 5.58
N ARG A 32 21.11 13.12 6.75
CA ARG A 32 22.34 13.31 7.56
C ARG A 32 22.47 12.34 8.73
N GLN A 33 21.74 11.22 8.73
CA GLN A 33 21.86 10.20 9.76
C GLN A 33 23.17 9.41 9.63
N ASP A 34 23.80 9.07 10.75
CA ASP A 34 25.14 8.45 10.74
C ASP A 34 25.17 7.11 10.03
N TYR A 35 24.13 6.28 10.19
CA TYR A 35 24.01 4.98 9.52
C TYR A 35 23.81 5.07 7.99
N LEU A 36 23.68 6.28 7.43
CA LEU A 36 23.59 6.52 5.99
C LEU A 36 24.93 6.95 5.37
N LYS A 37 25.96 7.21 6.18
CA LYS A 37 27.26 7.67 5.70
C LYS A 37 27.90 6.61 4.79
N GLY A 38 28.44 7.05 3.65
CA GLY A 38 29.11 6.18 2.67
C GLY A 38 28.18 5.31 1.83
N LEU A 39 26.86 5.38 2.02
CA LEU A 39 25.89 4.59 1.25
C LEU A 39 25.36 5.39 0.07
N SER A 40 25.07 4.70 -1.03
CA SER A 40 24.35 5.29 -2.15
C SER A 40 22.87 5.47 -1.81
N ILE A 41 22.29 6.58 -2.24
CA ILE A 41 20.95 7.01 -1.88
C ILE A 41 20.17 7.51 -3.11
N ILE A 42 18.94 7.05 -3.23
CA ILE A 42 17.97 7.51 -4.23
C ILE A 42 16.74 8.11 -3.54
N GLY A 43 16.48 9.37 -3.85
CA GLY A 43 15.32 10.11 -3.41
C GLY A 43 14.03 9.65 -4.09
N VAL A 44 12.90 9.94 -3.45
CA VAL A 44 11.55 9.57 -3.94
C VAL A 44 11.20 10.15 -5.32
N GLN A 45 11.88 11.22 -5.75
CA GLN A 45 11.65 11.88 -7.04
C GLN A 45 12.65 11.48 -8.14
N GLN A 46 13.64 10.65 -7.81
CA GLN A 46 14.74 10.29 -8.71
C GLN A 46 14.81 8.77 -8.94
N ILE A 47 13.72 8.05 -8.68
CA ILE A 47 13.70 6.58 -8.73
C ILE A 47 13.92 6.02 -10.14
N ASP A 48 13.63 6.81 -11.17
CA ASP A 48 13.93 6.49 -12.57
C ASP A 48 15.43 6.43 -12.88
N ARG A 49 16.28 7.02 -12.03
CA ARG A 49 17.75 6.96 -12.14
C ARG A 49 18.36 5.81 -11.31
N VAL A 50 17.56 4.82 -10.94
CA VAL A 50 18.02 3.69 -10.12
C VAL A 50 19.17 2.91 -10.78
N VAL A 51 19.14 2.75 -12.09
CA VAL A 51 20.18 2.03 -12.85
C VAL A 51 21.54 2.70 -12.66
N GLU A 52 21.61 4.01 -12.89
CA GLU A 52 22.83 4.82 -12.70
C GLU A 52 23.39 4.66 -11.28
N VAL A 53 22.54 4.77 -10.26
CA VAL A 53 22.99 4.66 -8.87
C VAL A 53 23.49 3.25 -8.55
N VAL A 54 22.83 2.21 -9.07
CA VAL A 54 23.27 0.82 -8.86
C VAL A 54 24.62 0.58 -9.52
N GLU A 55 24.82 1.01 -10.77
CA GLU A 55 26.08 0.85 -11.50
C GLU A 55 27.26 1.53 -10.79
N GLU A 56 27.07 2.77 -10.35
CA GLU A 56 28.10 3.50 -9.60
C GLU A 56 28.39 2.87 -8.23
N THR A 57 27.36 2.33 -7.56
CA THR A 57 27.53 1.63 -6.28
C THR A 57 28.35 0.34 -6.45
N ILE A 58 28.14 -0.39 -7.56
CA ILE A 58 28.91 -1.59 -7.88
C ILE A 58 30.39 -1.25 -8.10
N LYS A 59 30.69 -0.13 -8.78
CA LYS A 59 32.05 0.41 -8.96
C LYS A 59 32.71 0.87 -7.65
N GLY A 60 31.97 0.95 -6.55
CA GLY A 60 32.46 1.38 -5.25
C GLY A 60 32.26 2.87 -4.96
N HIS A 61 31.57 3.60 -5.83
CA HIS A 61 31.21 4.99 -5.59
C HIS A 61 29.97 5.10 -4.70
N SER A 62 29.86 6.22 -3.97
CA SER A 62 28.67 6.58 -3.21
C SER A 62 27.94 7.71 -3.93
N VAL A 63 26.75 7.43 -4.44
CA VAL A 63 25.95 8.41 -5.20
C VAL A 63 24.74 8.84 -4.40
N ARG A 64 24.44 10.15 -4.36
CA ARG A 64 23.30 10.69 -3.60
C ARG A 64 22.40 11.54 -4.48
N LEU A 65 21.30 10.95 -4.96
CA LEU A 65 20.30 11.63 -5.78
C LEU A 65 19.10 12.07 -4.94
N LEU A 66 19.19 13.25 -4.32
CA LEU A 66 18.14 13.80 -3.44
C LEU A 66 17.45 15.05 -4.01
N GLY A 67 17.83 15.45 -5.23
CA GLY A 67 17.34 16.67 -5.88
C GLY A 67 15.87 16.59 -6.28
N GLN A 68 15.22 17.76 -6.33
CA GLN A 68 13.86 17.87 -6.84
C GLN A 68 13.84 17.82 -8.36
N LYS A 69 12.80 17.22 -8.95
CA LYS A 69 12.56 17.30 -10.39
C LYS A 69 11.67 18.48 -10.74
N LYS A 70 12.11 19.26 -11.72
CA LYS A 70 11.35 20.35 -12.31
C LYS A 70 11.42 20.27 -13.83
N ASP A 71 10.33 20.65 -14.48
CA ASP A 71 10.25 20.88 -15.92
C ASP A 71 9.65 22.27 -16.15
N ASN A 72 10.30 23.09 -16.97
CA ASN A 72 9.92 24.49 -17.21
C ASN A 72 9.57 25.28 -15.93
N GLY A 73 10.35 25.06 -14.85
CA GLY A 73 10.15 25.70 -13.54
C GLY A 73 9.03 25.10 -12.68
N ARG A 74 8.17 24.23 -13.23
CA ARG A 74 7.11 23.51 -12.50
C ARG A 74 7.64 22.21 -11.91
N ARG A 75 7.12 21.84 -10.75
CA ARG A 75 7.48 20.57 -10.11
C ARG A 75 6.77 19.43 -10.82
N LEU A 76 7.50 18.35 -11.12
CA LEU A 76 6.90 17.16 -11.73
C LEU A 76 6.25 16.27 -10.68
N GLY A 77 5.19 15.57 -11.10
CA GLY A 77 4.44 14.61 -10.28
C GLY A 77 5.28 13.45 -9.76
N GLY A 78 6.51 13.25 -10.27
CA GLY A 78 7.44 12.21 -9.82
C GLY A 78 8.15 11.58 -11.01
N ALA A 79 8.35 10.26 -10.93
CA ALA A 79 8.83 9.47 -12.06
C ALA A 79 7.69 9.21 -13.05
N ARG A 80 8.00 9.09 -14.35
CA ARG A 80 6.96 8.90 -15.37
C ARG A 80 6.13 7.65 -15.09
N LEU A 81 4.82 7.73 -15.34
CA LEU A 81 3.88 6.64 -15.05
C LEU A 81 4.04 5.45 -16.01
N ASP A 82 4.62 5.68 -17.18
CA ASP A 82 4.88 4.69 -18.22
C ASP A 82 6.17 3.87 -18.01
N LEU A 83 6.91 4.12 -16.92
CA LEU A 83 8.11 3.36 -16.63
C LEU A 83 7.82 1.86 -16.44
N PRO A 84 8.69 0.98 -16.96
CA PRO A 84 8.51 -0.46 -16.81
C PRO A 84 8.47 -0.85 -15.33
N LYS A 85 7.48 -1.68 -14.96
CA LYS A 85 7.35 -2.17 -13.58
C LYS A 85 6.78 -3.57 -13.49
N ILE A 86 7.17 -4.26 -12.42
CA ILE A 86 6.62 -5.57 -12.07
C ILE A 86 5.52 -5.36 -11.03
N ARG A 87 4.30 -5.81 -11.34
CA ARG A 87 3.18 -5.75 -10.39
C ARG A 87 3.34 -6.82 -9.31
N LYS A 88 3.09 -6.44 -8.06
CA LYS A 88 3.02 -7.40 -6.95
C LYS A 88 1.80 -8.32 -7.10
N ASN A 89 0.66 -7.73 -7.48
CA ASN A 89 -0.56 -8.45 -7.84
C ASN A 89 -0.86 -8.14 -9.32
N PRO A 90 -0.85 -9.14 -10.22
CA PRO A 90 -1.13 -8.92 -11.64
C PRO A 90 -2.53 -8.35 -11.95
N LEU A 91 -3.49 -8.54 -11.05
CA LEU A 91 -4.87 -8.10 -11.21
C LEU A 91 -5.13 -6.67 -10.75
N ILE A 92 -4.17 -6.06 -10.03
CA ILE A 92 -4.32 -4.75 -9.39
C ILE A 92 -3.22 -3.80 -9.84
N GLU A 93 -3.61 -2.65 -10.35
CA GLU A 93 -2.71 -1.55 -10.65
C GLU A 93 -2.80 -0.46 -9.59
N ILE A 94 -1.65 -0.02 -9.06
CA ILE A 94 -1.57 1.15 -8.19
C ILE A 94 -1.05 2.34 -9.01
N ILE A 95 -1.84 3.41 -9.09
CA ILE A 95 -1.53 4.64 -9.82
C ILE A 95 -1.40 5.80 -8.83
N SER A 96 -0.20 6.41 -8.75
CA SER A 96 0.01 7.64 -7.98
C SER A 96 -0.49 8.81 -8.80
N ILE A 97 -1.49 9.55 -8.31
CA ILE A 97 -2.10 10.67 -9.07
C ILE A 97 -1.37 12.00 -8.89
N ASN A 98 -0.62 12.13 -7.79
CA ASN A 98 0.30 13.23 -7.53
C ASN A 98 1.41 12.76 -6.59
N THR A 99 2.40 13.63 -6.39
CA THR A 99 3.32 13.53 -5.23
C THR A 99 3.32 14.81 -4.42
N GLY A 100 3.75 14.69 -3.16
CA GLY A 100 3.81 15.81 -2.25
C GLY A 100 2.44 16.14 -1.66
N CYS A 101 2.42 17.12 -0.77
CA CYS A 101 1.24 17.47 0.00
C CYS A 101 1.18 18.99 0.21
N LEU A 102 -0.03 19.55 0.23
CA LEU A 102 -0.26 20.95 0.57
C LEU A 102 -0.24 21.19 2.09
N ASN A 103 -0.73 20.23 2.87
CA ASN A 103 -0.85 20.31 4.33
C ASN A 103 0.50 20.54 5.05
N ALA A 104 0.44 21.19 6.21
CA ALA A 104 1.60 21.51 7.05
C ALA A 104 1.53 20.87 8.45
N CYS A 105 0.98 19.65 8.55
CA CYS A 105 0.73 18.98 9.83
C CYS A 105 1.98 18.91 10.72
N THR A 106 1.86 19.23 11.99
CA THR A 106 2.99 19.39 12.94
C THR A 106 3.75 18.11 13.24
N TYR A 107 3.21 16.95 12.87
CA TYR A 107 3.78 15.62 13.12
C TYR A 107 4.23 14.89 11.86
N CYS A 108 3.82 15.35 10.68
CA CYS A 108 3.96 14.61 9.44
C CYS A 108 5.31 14.91 8.76
N LYS A 109 5.98 13.87 8.25
CA LYS A 109 7.23 14.02 7.48
C LYS A 109 7.04 14.02 5.97
N THR A 110 5.81 13.89 5.50
CA THR A 110 5.49 13.79 4.09
C THR A 110 5.99 14.99 3.30
N LYS A 111 5.71 16.23 3.76
CA LYS A 111 6.17 17.45 3.07
C LYS A 111 7.70 17.57 3.08
N HIS A 112 8.38 17.10 4.12
CA HIS A 112 9.84 17.05 4.15
C HIS A 112 10.43 16.03 3.16
N ALA A 113 9.77 14.88 2.99
CA ALA A 113 10.23 13.83 2.09
C ALA A 113 9.86 14.09 0.63
N ARG A 114 8.61 14.48 0.38
CA ARG A 114 7.98 14.53 -0.95
C ARG A 114 7.70 15.95 -1.41
N GLY A 115 7.86 16.95 -0.55
CA GLY A 115 7.67 18.37 -0.87
C GLY A 115 6.21 18.78 -1.08
N ASN A 116 6.04 19.91 -1.78
CA ASN A 116 4.72 20.44 -2.15
C ASN A 116 4.07 19.57 -3.22
N LEU A 117 2.74 19.69 -3.31
CA LEU A 117 1.91 19.06 -4.34
C LEU A 117 2.49 19.26 -5.74
N ALA A 118 2.55 18.17 -6.49
CA ALA A 118 2.79 18.12 -7.92
C ALA A 118 1.92 17.01 -8.52
N SER A 119 0.92 17.37 -9.30
CA SER A 119 -0.01 16.45 -9.95
C SER A 119 0.50 15.97 -11.31
N TYR A 120 0.13 14.73 -11.68
CA TYR A 120 0.24 14.29 -13.07
C TYR A 120 -0.93 14.84 -13.90
N PRO A 121 -0.74 15.16 -15.19
CA PRO A 121 -1.82 15.49 -16.10
C PRO A 121 -2.87 14.36 -16.18
N ILE A 122 -4.13 14.72 -16.42
CA ILE A 122 -5.23 13.75 -16.52
C ILE A 122 -4.97 12.73 -17.62
N ASP A 123 -4.51 13.17 -18.78
CA ASP A 123 -4.30 12.29 -19.94
C ASP A 123 -3.27 11.20 -19.64
N GLU A 124 -2.16 11.52 -18.94
CA GLU A 124 -1.17 10.53 -18.52
C GLU A 124 -1.77 9.48 -17.57
N LEU A 125 -2.65 9.90 -16.65
CA LEU A 125 -3.30 9.00 -15.70
C LEU A 125 -4.33 8.10 -16.41
N VAL A 126 -5.09 8.66 -17.34
CA VAL A 126 -6.07 7.94 -18.16
C VAL A 126 -5.38 6.94 -19.08
N ASP A 127 -4.28 7.32 -19.74
CA ASP A 127 -3.53 6.41 -20.60
C ASP A 127 -2.87 5.29 -19.80
N ARG A 128 -2.36 5.59 -18.60
CA ARG A 128 -1.87 4.56 -17.70
C ARG A 128 -2.96 3.57 -17.27
N ALA A 129 -4.18 4.07 -17.02
CA ALA A 129 -5.33 3.22 -16.70
C ALA A 129 -5.71 2.32 -17.87
N LYS A 130 -5.86 2.87 -19.09
CA LYS A 130 -6.13 2.10 -20.32
C LYS A 130 -5.11 1.00 -20.53
N GLN A 131 -3.82 1.34 -20.45
CA GLN A 131 -2.74 0.38 -20.60
C GLN A 131 -2.84 -0.75 -19.56
N SER A 132 -3.16 -0.41 -18.31
CA SER A 132 -3.27 -1.42 -17.24
C SER A 132 -4.43 -2.39 -17.49
N PHE A 133 -5.59 -1.90 -17.95
CA PHE A 133 -6.70 -2.77 -18.35
C PHE A 133 -6.34 -3.65 -19.54
N GLN A 134 -5.60 -3.12 -20.54
CA GLN A 134 -5.09 -3.91 -21.67
C GLN A 134 -4.11 -5.02 -21.26
N GLU A 135 -3.50 -4.90 -20.08
CA GLU A 135 -2.61 -5.89 -19.47
C GLU A 135 -3.34 -6.85 -18.51
N GLY A 136 -4.69 -6.81 -18.49
CA GLY A 136 -5.55 -7.74 -17.77
C GLY A 136 -5.76 -7.40 -16.28
N VAL A 137 -5.50 -6.16 -15.89
CA VAL A 137 -5.88 -5.64 -14.57
C VAL A 137 -7.40 -5.53 -14.50
N CYS A 138 -8.00 -5.86 -13.35
CA CYS A 138 -9.44 -5.66 -13.09
C CYS A 138 -9.72 -4.65 -11.97
N GLU A 139 -8.68 -4.13 -11.32
CA GLU A 139 -8.81 -3.18 -10.24
C GLU A 139 -7.71 -2.11 -10.27
N ILE A 140 -8.10 -0.84 -10.17
CA ILE A 140 -7.17 0.29 -10.04
C ILE A 140 -7.27 0.89 -8.65
N TRP A 141 -6.13 1.07 -7.98
CA TRP A 141 -6.01 1.83 -6.74
C TRP A 141 -5.35 3.17 -7.02
N LEU A 142 -6.10 4.26 -6.83
CA LEU A 142 -5.53 5.60 -6.84
C LEU A 142 -4.86 5.86 -5.50
N THR A 143 -3.63 6.34 -5.55
CA THR A 143 -2.85 6.68 -4.35
C THR A 143 -2.26 8.07 -4.44
N SER A 144 -2.10 8.68 -3.27
CA SER A 144 -1.50 9.98 -3.07
C SER A 144 -1.20 10.14 -1.57
N GLU A 145 -0.41 11.16 -1.25
CA GLU A 145 -0.35 11.71 0.10
C GLU A 145 -1.70 12.29 0.56
N ASP A 146 -2.50 12.79 -0.39
CA ASP A 146 -3.85 13.30 -0.21
C ASP A 146 -4.54 13.36 -1.58
N THR A 147 -5.45 12.44 -1.86
CA THR A 147 -6.08 12.36 -3.20
C THR A 147 -6.99 13.55 -3.47
N GLY A 148 -7.64 14.11 -2.44
CA GLY A 148 -8.51 15.28 -2.59
C GLY A 148 -7.77 16.54 -3.05
N ALA A 149 -6.47 16.63 -2.78
CA ALA A 149 -5.66 17.76 -3.20
C ALA A 149 -5.32 17.77 -4.70
N TYR A 150 -5.57 16.66 -5.41
CA TYR A 150 -5.19 16.49 -6.81
C TYR A 150 -5.71 17.63 -7.69
N GLY A 151 -4.83 18.15 -8.56
CA GLY A 151 -5.21 19.02 -9.66
C GLY A 151 -5.14 20.52 -9.34
N ARG A 152 -5.08 20.89 -8.06
CA ARG A 152 -5.02 22.29 -7.60
C ARG A 152 -3.84 23.07 -8.15
N ASP A 153 -2.72 22.40 -8.38
CA ASP A 153 -1.48 22.96 -8.91
C ASP A 153 -1.44 23.03 -10.45
N ILE A 154 -2.39 22.38 -11.14
CA ILE A 154 -2.46 22.31 -12.60
C ILE A 154 -3.79 22.78 -13.19
N GLY A 155 -4.66 23.40 -12.37
CA GLY A 155 -5.93 23.98 -12.83
C GLY A 155 -7.04 22.97 -13.11
N THR A 156 -7.04 21.83 -12.44
CA THR A 156 -8.11 20.81 -12.48
C THR A 156 -8.47 20.35 -11.06
N ASN A 157 -9.25 19.28 -10.92
CA ASN A 157 -9.64 18.73 -9.63
C ASN A 157 -9.84 17.21 -9.68
N LEU A 158 -9.96 16.61 -8.49
CA LEU A 158 -10.18 15.17 -8.34
C LEU A 158 -11.46 14.67 -9.06
N PRO A 159 -12.64 15.30 -8.93
CA PRO A 159 -13.84 14.85 -9.65
C PRO A 159 -13.65 14.75 -11.17
N THR A 160 -12.99 15.73 -11.78
CA THR A 160 -12.72 15.75 -13.24
C THR A 160 -11.88 14.54 -13.65
N LEU A 161 -10.82 14.23 -12.90
CA LEU A 161 -10.01 13.02 -13.12
C LEU A 161 -10.85 11.75 -12.98
N LEU A 162 -11.64 11.63 -11.91
CA LEU A 162 -12.42 10.44 -11.64
C LEU A 162 -13.47 10.17 -12.74
N TRP A 163 -14.16 11.21 -13.21
CA TRP A 163 -15.08 11.09 -14.35
C TRP A 163 -14.36 10.62 -15.62
N LYS A 164 -13.15 11.13 -15.89
CA LYS A 164 -12.35 10.67 -17.03
C LYS A 164 -11.85 9.24 -16.88
N LEU A 165 -11.55 8.80 -15.66
CA LEU A 165 -11.15 7.42 -15.41
C LEU A 165 -12.32 6.45 -15.60
N VAL A 166 -13.52 6.74 -15.09
CA VAL A 166 -14.66 5.81 -15.21
C VAL A 166 -15.10 5.57 -16.67
N GLU A 167 -14.86 6.53 -17.57
CA GLU A 167 -15.06 6.38 -19.02
C GLU A 167 -14.25 5.20 -19.60
N VAL A 168 -13.06 4.92 -19.06
CA VAL A 168 -12.13 3.92 -19.61
C VAL A 168 -12.08 2.60 -18.82
N ILE A 169 -12.75 2.54 -17.65
CA ILE A 169 -12.81 1.33 -16.84
C ILE A 169 -13.78 0.33 -17.50
N PRO A 170 -13.37 -0.92 -17.77
CA PRO A 170 -14.27 -1.95 -18.27
C PRO A 170 -15.44 -2.24 -17.31
N GLU A 171 -16.52 -2.84 -17.84
CA GLU A 171 -17.59 -3.33 -16.98
C GLU A 171 -17.07 -4.37 -15.97
N GLY A 172 -17.59 -4.32 -14.74
CA GLY A 172 -17.18 -5.15 -13.60
C GLY A 172 -15.75 -4.93 -13.06
N ALA A 173 -14.92 -4.12 -13.72
CA ALA A 173 -13.66 -3.66 -13.15
C ALA A 173 -13.90 -2.48 -12.19
N MET A 174 -13.02 -2.32 -11.20
CA MET A 174 -13.27 -1.41 -10.07
C MET A 174 -12.17 -0.38 -9.87
N LEU A 175 -12.58 0.84 -9.53
CA LEU A 175 -11.72 1.93 -9.07
C LEU A 175 -11.83 2.10 -7.56
N ARG A 176 -10.69 2.06 -6.87
CA ARG A 176 -10.59 2.42 -5.46
C ARG A 176 -9.91 3.77 -5.31
N LEU A 177 -10.59 4.68 -4.63
CA LEU A 177 -10.00 5.96 -4.25
C LEU A 177 -9.18 5.82 -2.95
N GLY A 178 -8.00 6.42 -2.94
CA GLY A 178 -7.15 6.52 -1.75
C GLY A 178 -7.63 7.54 -0.73
N MET A 179 -6.84 7.69 0.33
CA MET A 179 -7.11 8.61 1.44
C MET A 179 -7.20 10.08 0.98
N THR A 180 -8.16 10.80 1.56
CA THR A 180 -8.40 12.23 1.32
C THR A 180 -8.70 12.97 2.61
N ASN A 181 -8.15 14.18 2.80
CA ASN A 181 -8.47 14.98 3.99
C ASN A 181 -9.83 15.71 3.84
N PRO A 182 -10.52 16.02 4.96
CA PRO A 182 -11.84 16.68 4.93
C PRO A 182 -11.93 17.96 4.10
N PRO A 183 -10.99 18.94 4.19
CA PRO A 183 -11.12 20.22 3.48
C PRO A 183 -11.30 20.06 1.97
N TYR A 184 -10.58 19.11 1.37
CA TYR A 184 -10.57 18.95 -0.08
C TYR A 184 -11.79 18.19 -0.61
N ILE A 185 -12.37 17.30 0.21
CA ILE A 185 -13.65 16.66 -0.16
C ILE A 185 -14.83 17.59 0.07
N LEU A 186 -14.78 18.44 1.10
CA LEU A 186 -15.84 19.41 1.40
C LEU A 186 -16.18 20.28 0.19
N GLU A 187 -15.18 20.71 -0.57
CA GLU A 187 -15.35 21.54 -1.77
C GLU A 187 -16.05 20.83 -2.93
N HIS A 188 -16.13 19.50 -2.90
CA HIS A 188 -16.59 18.66 -4.00
C HIS A 188 -17.59 17.59 -3.56
N LEU A 189 -18.25 17.75 -2.40
CA LEU A 189 -19.06 16.71 -1.75
C LEU A 189 -20.12 16.10 -2.69
N GLU A 190 -20.87 16.94 -3.38
CA GLU A 190 -21.95 16.52 -4.28
C GLU A 190 -21.41 15.67 -5.44
N GLU A 191 -20.33 16.12 -6.09
CA GLU A 191 -19.72 15.41 -7.20
C GLU A 191 -19.05 14.11 -6.73
N MET A 192 -18.42 14.14 -5.57
CA MET A 192 -17.85 12.94 -4.95
C MET A 192 -18.93 11.91 -4.63
N ALA A 193 -20.08 12.33 -4.10
CA ALA A 193 -21.20 11.42 -3.86
C ALA A 193 -21.74 10.81 -5.17
N LYS A 194 -21.85 11.59 -6.26
CA LYS A 194 -22.25 11.07 -7.57
C LYS A 194 -21.27 10.01 -8.08
N ILE A 195 -19.97 10.32 -8.06
CA ILE A 195 -18.92 9.40 -8.53
C ILE A 195 -18.87 8.13 -7.67
N LEU A 196 -18.99 8.26 -6.34
CA LEU A 196 -18.97 7.11 -5.42
C LEU A 196 -20.19 6.19 -5.57
N ASN A 197 -21.28 6.66 -6.18
CA ASN A 197 -22.42 5.83 -6.59
C ASN A 197 -22.21 5.14 -7.95
N HIS A 198 -21.22 5.55 -8.75
CA HIS A 198 -20.97 4.96 -10.06
C HIS A 198 -20.60 3.47 -9.94
N PRO A 199 -21.16 2.54 -10.74
CA PRO A 199 -21.00 1.09 -10.53
C PRO A 199 -19.54 0.60 -10.62
N ARG A 200 -18.67 1.35 -11.31
CA ARG A 200 -17.23 1.05 -11.50
C ARG A 200 -16.31 1.65 -10.42
N VAL A 201 -16.84 2.30 -9.40
CA VAL A 201 -16.07 2.93 -8.31
C VAL A 201 -16.49 2.27 -7.01
N TYR A 202 -15.58 1.94 -6.10
CA TYR A 202 -15.98 1.44 -4.78
C TYR A 202 -16.63 2.55 -3.93
N ALA A 203 -17.64 2.20 -3.16
CA ALA A 203 -18.34 3.09 -2.23
C ALA A 203 -17.59 2.97 -0.91
N PHE A 204 -16.36 3.46 -0.97
CA PHE A 204 -15.38 3.40 0.07
C PHE A 204 -14.60 4.70 0.04
N LEU A 205 -14.44 5.33 1.20
CA LEU A 205 -13.54 6.46 1.32
C LEU A 205 -12.78 6.42 2.64
N HIS A 206 -11.49 6.71 2.55
CA HIS A 206 -10.63 6.83 3.72
C HIS A 206 -10.44 8.30 4.06
N ILE A 207 -11.06 8.73 5.17
CA ILE A 207 -11.11 10.12 5.60
C ILE A 207 -10.50 10.20 7.01
N PRO A 208 -9.25 10.63 7.17
CA PRO A 208 -8.58 10.61 8.45
C PRO A 208 -9.05 11.77 9.35
N VAL A 209 -9.68 11.46 10.48
CA VAL A 209 -10.06 12.48 11.48
C VAL A 209 -8.86 12.86 12.35
N GLN A 210 -7.99 11.90 12.67
CA GLN A 210 -6.81 11.97 13.54
C GLN A 210 -7.12 12.18 15.02
N SER A 211 -8.01 13.10 15.37
CA SER A 211 -8.51 13.33 16.73
C SER A 211 -9.92 13.92 16.64
N ALA A 212 -10.78 13.63 17.62
CA ALA A 212 -12.10 14.27 17.70
C ALA A 212 -12.14 15.45 18.68
N SER A 213 -10.99 16.08 18.94
CA SER A 213 -10.90 17.34 19.70
C SER A 213 -10.35 18.45 18.81
N ASP A 214 -11.09 19.56 18.72
CA ASP A 214 -10.69 20.73 17.93
C ASP A 214 -9.41 21.38 18.45
N SER A 215 -9.16 21.31 19.77
CA SER A 215 -7.91 21.82 20.36
C SER A 215 -6.70 21.01 19.85
N VAL A 216 -6.82 19.68 19.84
CA VAL A 216 -5.79 18.77 19.33
C VAL A 216 -5.63 18.92 17.81
N LEU A 217 -6.73 19.05 17.06
CA LEU A 217 -6.69 19.27 15.60
C LEU A 217 -5.97 20.57 15.24
N MET A 218 -6.21 21.64 16.00
CA MET A 218 -5.53 22.93 15.83
C MET A 218 -4.02 22.80 16.07
N GLU A 219 -3.61 22.13 17.16
CA GLU A 219 -2.19 21.86 17.46
C GLU A 219 -1.53 20.91 16.44
N MET A 220 -2.32 20.01 15.84
CA MET A 220 -1.90 19.20 14.69
C MET A 220 -1.68 20.03 13.42
N LYS A 221 -2.14 21.30 13.38
CA LYS A 221 -2.29 22.14 12.19
C LYS A 221 -3.18 21.50 11.12
N ARG A 222 -4.34 21.00 11.55
CA ARG A 222 -5.41 20.62 10.62
C ARG A 222 -6.20 21.86 10.23
N GLU A 223 -6.57 21.93 8.94
CA GLU A 223 -7.37 23.02 8.36
C GLU A 223 -8.88 22.69 8.40
N TYR A 224 -9.30 21.89 9.38
CA TYR A 224 -10.68 21.43 9.58
C TYR A 224 -10.92 21.18 11.07
N CYS A 225 -12.19 21.27 11.48
CA CYS A 225 -12.66 20.88 12.80
C CYS A 225 -13.41 19.53 12.78
N VAL A 226 -13.86 19.06 13.93
CA VAL A 226 -14.66 17.83 14.04
C VAL A 226 -15.99 17.98 13.31
N ALA A 227 -16.62 19.16 13.37
CA ALA A 227 -17.88 19.40 12.67
C ALA A 227 -17.73 19.28 11.14
N ASP A 228 -16.60 19.73 10.58
CA ASP A 228 -16.27 19.56 9.17
C ASP A 228 -16.17 18.07 8.79
N PHE A 229 -15.48 17.28 9.61
CA PHE A 229 -15.39 15.83 9.42
C PHE A 229 -16.78 15.18 9.47
N LYS A 230 -17.59 15.50 10.49
CA LYS A 230 -18.95 14.97 10.63
C LYS A 230 -19.80 15.33 9.41
N ARG A 231 -19.76 16.58 8.96
CA ARG A 231 -20.46 17.03 7.75
C ARG A 231 -20.12 16.18 6.52
N VAL A 232 -18.84 15.88 6.30
CA VAL A 232 -18.43 15.01 5.19
C VAL A 232 -19.00 13.60 5.35
N VAL A 233 -18.83 13.00 6.53
CA VAL A 233 -19.24 11.61 6.76
C VAL A 233 -20.76 11.47 6.69
N ASP A 234 -21.51 12.36 7.32
CA ASP A 234 -22.97 12.32 7.35
C ASP A 234 -23.55 12.52 5.95
N PHE A 235 -23.04 13.51 5.21
CA PHE A 235 -23.46 13.75 3.82
C PHE A 235 -23.20 12.53 2.94
N LEU A 236 -22.02 11.92 3.04
CA LEU A 236 -21.70 10.74 2.23
C LEU A 236 -22.54 9.52 2.64
N LYS A 237 -22.79 9.30 3.93
CA LYS A 237 -23.67 8.21 4.40
C LYS A 237 -25.11 8.39 3.92
N GLU A 238 -25.59 9.62 3.81
CA GLU A 238 -26.91 9.95 3.28
C GLU A 238 -26.97 9.75 1.75
N LYS A 239 -25.99 10.29 1.01
CA LYS A 239 -26.03 10.33 -0.47
C LYS A 239 -25.43 9.11 -1.16
N VAL A 240 -24.66 8.29 -0.46
CA VAL A 240 -24.03 7.07 -0.98
C VAL A 240 -24.42 5.90 -0.07
N PRO A 241 -25.60 5.30 -0.27
CA PRO A 241 -26.10 4.24 0.60
C PRO A 241 -25.11 3.08 0.74
N GLY A 242 -24.80 2.71 1.99
CA GLY A 242 -23.88 1.62 2.31
C GLY A 242 -22.39 1.98 2.25
N ILE A 243 -22.02 3.24 1.98
CA ILE A 243 -20.60 3.65 1.92
C ILE A 243 -19.82 3.23 3.17
N THR A 244 -18.66 2.62 2.95
CA THR A 244 -17.71 2.34 4.02
C THR A 244 -16.77 3.52 4.20
N ILE A 245 -16.74 4.09 5.41
CA ILE A 245 -15.79 5.11 5.81
C ILE A 245 -14.70 4.48 6.67
N ALA A 246 -13.46 4.59 6.20
CA ALA A 246 -12.27 4.29 7.00
C ALA A 246 -11.68 5.57 7.57
N THR A 247 -11.08 5.51 8.76
CA THR A 247 -10.43 6.67 9.37
C THR A 247 -9.19 6.32 10.18
N ASP A 248 -8.34 7.30 10.45
CA ASP A 248 -7.17 7.20 11.32
C ASP A 248 -7.38 8.02 12.58
N ILE A 249 -6.86 7.51 13.70
CA ILE A 249 -6.76 8.22 14.98
C ILE A 249 -5.32 8.13 15.48
N ILE A 250 -4.80 9.25 15.97
CA ILE A 250 -3.51 9.35 16.67
C ILE A 250 -3.79 9.60 18.15
N CYS A 251 -3.65 8.55 18.97
CA CYS A 251 -3.76 8.69 20.42
C CYS A 251 -2.48 9.26 21.01
N GLY A 252 -2.62 10.17 21.97
CA GLY A 252 -1.52 10.71 22.75
C GLY A 252 -0.72 11.78 22.03
N PHE A 253 -1.37 12.56 21.17
CA PHE A 253 -0.74 13.74 20.57
C PHE A 253 -0.26 14.70 21.68
N PRO A 254 0.88 15.40 21.51
CA PRO A 254 1.38 16.36 22.50
C PRO A 254 0.30 17.39 22.91
N GLY A 255 0.04 17.52 24.21
CA GLY A 255 -1.03 18.37 24.74
C GLY A 255 -2.42 17.71 24.87
N GLU A 256 -2.63 16.49 24.34
CA GLU A 256 -3.94 15.81 24.42
C GLU A 256 -4.32 15.48 25.88
N THR A 257 -5.42 16.08 26.34
CA THR A 257 -6.00 15.85 27.67
C THR A 257 -6.89 14.60 27.69
N ASP A 258 -7.35 14.21 28.89
CA ASP A 258 -8.30 13.09 29.01
C ASP A 258 -9.66 13.43 28.40
N GLN A 259 -10.10 14.68 28.49
CA GLN A 259 -11.34 15.14 27.86
C GLN A 259 -11.27 15.03 26.33
N ASP A 260 -10.17 15.47 25.72
CA ASP A 260 -9.94 15.36 24.26
C ASP A 260 -9.99 13.90 23.79
N PHE A 261 -9.41 13.00 24.60
CA PHE A 261 -9.44 11.57 24.31
C PHE A 261 -10.86 11.00 24.45
N GLN A 262 -11.64 11.41 25.45
CA GLN A 262 -13.03 10.97 25.59
C GLN A 262 -13.93 11.43 24.43
N GLU A 263 -13.70 12.62 23.87
CA GLU A 263 -14.39 13.08 22.66
C GLU A 263 -14.09 12.17 21.47
N THR A 264 -12.82 11.73 21.35
CA THR A 264 -12.40 10.76 20.33
C THR A 264 -13.05 9.40 20.51
N VAL A 265 -13.21 8.91 21.75
CA VAL A 265 -13.94 7.69 22.05
C VAL A 265 -15.42 7.81 21.62
N LYS A 266 -16.09 8.90 22.00
CA LYS A 266 -17.50 9.15 21.66
C LYS A 266 -17.74 9.15 20.14
N LEU A 267 -16.84 9.77 19.37
CA LEU A 267 -16.94 9.76 17.90
C LEU A 267 -16.89 8.33 17.34
N VAL A 268 -16.02 7.47 17.87
CA VAL A 268 -15.91 6.08 17.42
C VAL A 268 -17.16 5.26 17.81
N GLU A 269 -17.74 5.52 18.98
CA GLU A 269 -18.99 4.89 19.43
C GLU A 269 -20.20 5.32 18.60
N GLU A 270 -20.25 6.60 18.22
CA GLU A 270 -21.29 7.20 17.38
C GLU A 270 -21.28 6.62 15.96
N TYR A 271 -20.13 6.63 15.31
CA TYR A 271 -20.01 6.25 13.89
C TYR A 271 -19.79 4.76 13.65
N LYS A 272 -19.28 4.01 14.64
CA LYS A 272 -18.98 2.57 14.56
C LYS A 272 -18.26 2.18 13.26
N PHE A 273 -17.17 2.89 12.94
CA PHE A 273 -16.42 2.72 11.70
C PHE A 273 -16.05 1.24 11.43
N PRO A 274 -16.35 0.69 10.24
CA PRO A 274 -15.94 -0.67 9.89
C PRO A 274 -14.42 -0.87 9.84
N SER A 275 -13.69 0.19 9.49
CA SER A 275 -12.23 0.22 9.39
C SER A 275 -11.64 1.41 10.14
N LEU A 276 -10.88 1.14 11.21
CA LEU A 276 -10.30 2.17 12.07
C LEU A 276 -8.81 1.90 12.32
N PHE A 277 -7.97 2.86 11.94
CA PHE A 277 -6.52 2.80 12.14
C PHE A 277 -6.15 3.56 13.42
N ILE A 278 -5.93 2.83 14.51
CA ILE A 278 -5.55 3.39 15.80
C ILE A 278 -4.02 3.39 15.93
N ASN A 279 -3.42 4.57 15.95
CA ASN A 279 -1.98 4.76 16.04
C ASN A 279 -1.59 5.49 17.33
N GLN A 280 -0.42 5.15 17.88
CA GLN A 280 0.20 5.94 18.95
C GLN A 280 1.02 7.08 18.37
N PHE A 281 0.91 8.28 18.98
CA PHE A 281 1.79 9.38 18.61
C PHE A 281 3.25 9.01 18.83
N TYR A 282 4.05 9.24 17.80
CA TYR A 282 5.49 9.06 17.82
C TYR A 282 6.19 10.37 17.41
N PRO A 283 7.00 10.99 18.29
CA PRO A 283 7.70 12.23 17.97
C PRO A 283 8.76 11.96 16.91
N ARG A 284 8.51 12.46 15.69
CA ARG A 284 9.45 12.29 14.57
C ARG A 284 10.50 13.41 14.63
N PRO A 285 11.81 13.11 14.64
CA PRO A 285 12.85 14.13 14.80
C PRO A 285 12.72 15.28 13.78
N GLY A 286 12.74 16.53 14.24
CA GLY A 286 12.65 17.70 13.37
C GLY A 286 11.24 18.14 12.96
N THR A 287 10.17 17.46 13.40
CA THR A 287 8.81 17.98 13.26
C THR A 287 8.47 18.90 14.44
N PRO A 288 7.59 19.92 14.28
CA PRO A 288 7.17 20.78 15.38
C PRO A 288 6.64 20.01 16.60
N ALA A 289 5.79 19.01 16.37
CA ALA A 289 5.20 18.20 17.44
C ALA A 289 6.22 17.37 18.24
N ALA A 290 7.43 17.15 17.72
CA ALA A 290 8.49 16.48 18.46
C ALA A 290 9.14 17.37 19.53
N LYS A 291 8.94 18.70 19.45
CA LYS A 291 9.44 19.68 20.42
C LYS A 291 8.41 20.09 21.47
N MET A 292 7.15 19.70 21.28
CA MET A 292 6.05 19.96 22.22
C MET A 292 6.18 19.08 23.46
N GLU A 293 5.49 19.45 24.54
CA GLU A 293 5.42 18.64 25.76
C GLU A 293 4.67 17.33 25.48
N GLN A 294 5.36 16.21 25.75
CA GLN A 294 4.89 14.89 25.32
C GLN A 294 3.97 14.27 26.36
N VAL A 295 2.87 13.67 25.90
CA VAL A 295 2.04 12.80 26.74
C VAL A 295 2.86 11.57 27.18
N PRO A 296 2.86 11.20 28.48
CA PRO A 296 3.60 10.05 29.00
C PRO A 296 3.30 8.75 28.24
N ALA A 297 4.33 7.94 28.00
CA ALA A 297 4.21 6.72 27.20
C ALA A 297 3.15 5.74 27.74
N GLN A 298 3.00 5.65 29.06
CA GLN A 298 1.97 4.81 29.70
C GLN A 298 0.56 5.28 29.35
N VAL A 299 0.30 6.60 29.37
CA VAL A 299 -1.00 7.18 29.00
C VAL A 299 -1.31 6.91 27.53
N LYS A 300 -0.34 7.12 26.62
CA LYS A 300 -0.51 6.80 25.19
C LYS A 300 -0.87 5.33 24.97
N LYS A 301 -0.20 4.43 25.69
CA LYS A 301 -0.47 2.99 25.65
C LYS A 301 -1.87 2.66 26.16
N GLN A 302 -2.29 3.28 27.26
CA GLN A 302 -3.61 3.08 27.84
C GLN A 302 -4.71 3.56 26.88
N ARG A 303 -4.60 4.79 26.36
CA ARG A 303 -5.55 5.37 25.39
C ARG A 303 -5.73 4.49 24.14
N THR A 304 -4.63 4.03 23.54
CA THR A 304 -4.70 3.09 22.40
C THR A 304 -5.41 1.79 22.76
N LYS A 305 -5.15 1.22 23.95
CA LYS A 305 -5.80 -0.02 24.42
C LYS A 305 -7.29 0.19 24.63
N ASP A 306 -7.69 1.30 25.21
CA ASP A 306 -9.10 1.62 25.47
C ASP A 306 -9.86 1.88 24.18
N LEU A 307 -9.31 2.68 23.25
CA LEU A 307 -9.94 2.90 21.96
C LEU A 307 -10.00 1.61 21.12
N SER A 308 -8.99 0.74 21.23
CA SER A 308 -9.04 -0.58 20.62
C SER A 308 -10.16 -1.43 21.21
N ARG A 309 -10.40 -1.38 22.52
CA ARG A 309 -11.51 -2.10 23.17
C ARG A 309 -12.85 -1.62 22.63
N VAL A 310 -13.03 -0.30 22.50
CA VAL A 310 -14.23 0.31 21.91
C VAL A 310 -14.40 -0.13 20.47
N PHE A 311 -13.35 -0.09 19.65
CA PHE A 311 -13.42 -0.59 18.29
C PHE A 311 -13.87 -2.06 18.24
N HIS A 312 -13.34 -2.93 19.11
CA HIS A 312 -13.71 -4.35 19.14
C HIS A 312 -15.07 -4.65 19.79
N SER A 313 -15.75 -3.67 20.40
CA SER A 313 -17.03 -3.88 21.08
C SER A 313 -18.22 -4.02 20.10
N TYR A 314 -18.05 -3.59 18.85
CA TYR A 314 -19.09 -3.68 17.82
C TYR A 314 -18.67 -4.50 16.59
N SER A 315 -19.65 -5.15 15.98
CA SER A 315 -19.50 -5.97 14.77
C SER A 315 -20.10 -5.25 13.57
N PRO A 316 -19.27 -4.72 12.64
CA PRO A 316 -19.76 -3.85 11.58
C PRO A 316 -20.61 -4.60 10.53
N TYR A 317 -20.41 -5.91 10.34
CA TYR A 317 -20.97 -6.65 9.21
C TYR A 317 -22.09 -7.65 9.57
N ASN A 318 -22.50 -7.77 10.84
CA ASN A 318 -23.49 -8.79 11.23
C ASN A 318 -24.82 -8.64 10.47
N HIS A 319 -25.22 -7.42 10.14
CA HIS A 319 -26.44 -7.12 9.39
C HIS A 319 -26.37 -7.57 7.92
N LYS A 320 -25.19 -7.98 7.43
CA LYS A 320 -24.95 -8.46 6.07
C LYS A 320 -25.16 -9.96 5.90
N ILE A 321 -25.25 -10.72 7.00
CA ILE A 321 -25.47 -12.16 6.94
C ILE A 321 -26.83 -12.44 6.30
N GLY A 322 -26.86 -13.34 5.32
CA GLY A 322 -28.03 -13.66 4.51
C GLY A 322 -28.21 -12.77 3.29
N GLU A 323 -27.43 -11.69 3.12
CA GLU A 323 -27.44 -10.90 1.89
C GLU A 323 -26.74 -11.65 0.76
N ARG A 324 -27.27 -11.48 -0.46
CA ARG A 324 -26.60 -11.87 -1.70
C ARG A 324 -25.81 -10.69 -2.24
N GLN A 325 -24.53 -10.89 -2.51
CA GLN A 325 -23.60 -9.84 -2.92
C GLN A 325 -22.73 -10.26 -4.11
N GLN A 326 -22.35 -9.27 -4.92
CA GLN A 326 -21.34 -9.43 -5.97
C GLN A 326 -19.96 -9.03 -5.42
N VAL A 327 -18.97 -9.88 -5.61
CA VAL A 327 -17.61 -9.69 -5.08
C VAL A 327 -16.53 -9.91 -6.14
N LEU A 328 -15.53 -9.02 -6.18
CA LEU A 328 -14.38 -9.13 -7.07
C LEU A 328 -13.25 -9.87 -6.38
N VAL A 329 -12.84 -11.02 -6.90
CA VAL A 329 -11.77 -11.85 -6.32
C VAL A 329 -10.42 -11.45 -6.90
N THR A 330 -9.52 -10.88 -6.08
CA THR A 330 -8.20 -10.40 -6.57
C THR A 330 -7.01 -10.91 -5.77
N GLU A 331 -7.23 -11.48 -4.59
CA GLU A 331 -6.16 -11.83 -3.67
C GLU A 331 -6.34 -13.21 -3.04
N GLU A 332 -5.28 -13.70 -2.42
CA GLU A 332 -5.27 -14.93 -1.63
C GLU A 332 -5.09 -14.57 -0.15
N SER A 333 -5.77 -15.30 0.74
CA SER A 333 -5.64 -15.08 2.17
C SER A 333 -4.22 -15.41 2.66
N PHE A 334 -3.80 -14.78 3.76
CA PHE A 334 -2.46 -15.00 4.33
C PHE A 334 -2.19 -16.47 4.68
N ASP A 335 -3.22 -17.19 5.14
CA ASP A 335 -3.15 -18.62 5.43
C ASP A 335 -3.37 -19.53 4.20
N SER A 336 -3.57 -18.94 3.02
CA SER A 336 -3.76 -19.61 1.73
C SER A 336 -4.97 -20.57 1.66
N LYS A 337 -5.91 -20.45 2.60
CA LYS A 337 -7.12 -21.30 2.68
C LYS A 337 -8.28 -20.75 1.85
N PHE A 338 -8.35 -19.43 1.68
CA PHE A 338 -9.43 -18.73 0.99
C PHE A 338 -8.87 -17.82 -0.08
N TYR A 339 -9.73 -17.44 -1.03
CA TYR A 339 -9.51 -16.23 -1.78
C TYR A 339 -10.14 -15.04 -1.07
N VAL A 340 -9.52 -13.89 -1.27
CA VAL A 340 -9.96 -12.60 -0.73
C VAL A 340 -10.60 -11.83 -1.88
N ALA A 341 -11.87 -11.50 -1.67
CA ALA A 341 -12.67 -10.72 -2.58
C ALA A 341 -13.15 -9.43 -1.91
N HIS A 342 -13.56 -8.44 -2.70
CA HIS A 342 -14.14 -7.20 -2.21
C HIS A 342 -15.51 -6.96 -2.84
N ASN A 343 -16.49 -6.59 -2.02
CA ASN A 343 -17.81 -6.17 -2.50
C ASN A 343 -17.80 -4.69 -2.94
N ARG A 344 -18.96 -4.16 -3.34
CA ARG A 344 -19.16 -2.77 -3.79
C ARG A 344 -18.69 -1.70 -2.79
N PHE A 345 -18.63 -2.02 -1.50
CA PHE A 345 -18.24 -1.13 -0.40
C PHE A 345 -16.77 -1.32 0.01
N TYR A 346 -16.02 -2.11 -0.76
CA TYR A 346 -14.65 -2.50 -0.45
C TYR A 346 -14.51 -3.28 0.86
N GLU A 347 -15.57 -3.97 1.28
CA GLU A 347 -15.54 -4.85 2.45
C GLU A 347 -14.99 -6.21 2.03
N GLN A 348 -14.14 -6.79 2.88
CA GLN A 348 -13.46 -8.04 2.59
C GLN A 348 -14.41 -9.23 2.71
N VAL A 349 -14.53 -10.04 1.65
CA VAL A 349 -15.31 -11.29 1.63
C VAL A 349 -14.38 -12.45 1.31
N LEU A 350 -14.29 -13.41 2.23
CA LEU A 350 -13.55 -14.66 2.04
C LEU A 350 -14.41 -15.65 1.25
N VAL A 351 -13.84 -16.15 0.15
CA VAL A 351 -14.51 -17.09 -0.76
C VAL A 351 -13.71 -18.40 -0.81
N PRO A 352 -14.35 -19.59 -0.86
CA PRO A 352 -13.67 -20.85 -1.07
C PRO A 352 -12.78 -20.83 -2.32
N LYS A 353 -11.60 -21.46 -2.23
CA LYS A 353 -10.66 -21.48 -3.35
C LYS A 353 -11.20 -22.32 -4.50
N ASN A 354 -11.46 -21.65 -5.61
CA ASN A 354 -11.69 -22.26 -6.91
C ASN A 354 -10.90 -21.45 -7.95
N PRO A 355 -9.91 -22.03 -8.63
CA PRO A 355 -9.10 -21.32 -9.64
C PRO A 355 -9.92 -20.59 -10.69
N ALA A 356 -11.16 -21.02 -10.95
CA ALA A 356 -12.08 -20.35 -11.87
C ALA A 356 -12.54 -18.96 -11.40
N PHE A 357 -12.35 -18.58 -10.13
CA PHE A 357 -12.81 -17.31 -9.55
C PHE A 357 -11.76 -16.20 -9.56
N MET A 358 -10.46 -16.52 -9.57
CA MET A 358 -9.42 -15.51 -9.46
C MET A 358 -9.48 -14.51 -10.62
N GLY A 359 -9.53 -13.21 -10.31
CA GLY A 359 -9.68 -12.12 -11.27
C GLY A 359 -11.10 -11.93 -11.81
N LYS A 360 -12.12 -12.52 -11.15
CA LYS A 360 -13.51 -12.50 -11.62
C LYS A 360 -14.47 -11.97 -10.57
N MET A 361 -15.61 -11.48 -11.04
CA MET A 361 -16.79 -11.16 -10.23
C MET A 361 -17.58 -12.44 -9.98
N VAL A 362 -17.93 -12.67 -8.72
CA VAL A 362 -18.67 -13.85 -8.26
C VAL A 362 -19.84 -13.40 -7.40
N GLU A 363 -21.00 -14.02 -7.61
CA GLU A 363 -22.14 -13.86 -6.72
C GLU A 363 -22.02 -14.82 -5.53
N VAL A 364 -22.16 -14.29 -4.32
CA VAL A 364 -22.04 -15.04 -3.08
C VAL A 364 -23.20 -14.73 -2.14
N ASP A 365 -23.64 -15.74 -1.39
CA ASP A 365 -24.50 -15.56 -0.23
C ASP A 365 -23.61 -15.41 1.02
N ILE A 366 -23.75 -14.30 1.74
CA ILE A 366 -22.96 -14.04 2.95
C ILE A 366 -23.46 -14.93 4.08
N CYS A 367 -22.60 -15.83 4.56
CA CYS A 367 -22.97 -16.84 5.56
C CYS A 367 -22.41 -16.54 6.96
N GLU A 368 -21.28 -15.84 7.05
CA GLU A 368 -20.65 -15.49 8.32
C GLU A 368 -20.02 -14.09 8.26
N SER A 369 -19.88 -13.44 9.41
CA SER A 369 -19.10 -12.22 9.55
C SER A 369 -18.18 -12.25 10.77
N GLY A 370 -17.00 -11.66 10.61
CA GLY A 370 -16.05 -11.36 11.67
C GLY A 370 -15.82 -9.85 11.80
N LYS A 371 -14.84 -9.46 12.63
CA LYS A 371 -14.53 -8.04 12.86
C LYS A 371 -14.04 -7.30 11.60
N HIS A 372 -13.29 -8.01 10.76
CA HIS A 372 -12.57 -7.44 9.61
C HIS A 372 -12.95 -8.05 8.26
N PHE A 373 -13.86 -9.03 8.25
CA PHE A 373 -14.21 -9.77 7.04
C PHE A 373 -15.61 -10.34 7.14
N MET A 374 -16.14 -10.75 6.00
CA MET A 374 -17.28 -11.66 5.85
C MET A 374 -16.83 -12.95 5.17
N LYS A 375 -17.61 -14.02 5.26
CA LYS A 375 -17.47 -15.20 4.42
C LYS A 375 -18.67 -15.31 3.50
N GLY A 376 -18.40 -15.57 2.22
CA GLY A 376 -19.42 -15.75 1.20
C GLY A 376 -19.32 -17.14 0.60
N GLN A 377 -20.45 -17.82 0.45
CA GLN A 377 -20.54 -19.06 -0.30
C GLN A 377 -20.98 -18.72 -1.74
N PRO A 378 -20.24 -19.13 -2.78
CA PRO A 378 -20.68 -18.97 -4.17
C PRO A 378 -22.03 -19.63 -4.40
N VAL A 379 -22.93 -18.92 -5.07
CA VAL A 379 -24.24 -19.47 -5.45
C VAL A 379 -24.04 -20.58 -6.48
N SER A 380 -24.84 -21.66 -6.43
CA SER A 380 -24.65 -22.84 -7.30
C SER A 380 -24.80 -22.53 -8.79
N ASP A 381 -25.59 -21.52 -9.15
CA ASP A 381 -25.80 -21.00 -10.51
C ASP A 381 -25.12 -19.63 -10.74
N ALA A 382 -24.18 -19.24 -9.87
CA ALA A 382 -23.54 -17.94 -9.93
C ALA A 382 -22.94 -17.65 -11.31
N LYS A 383 -23.37 -16.54 -11.91
CA LYS A 383 -22.75 -16.01 -13.13
C LYS A 383 -21.38 -15.46 -12.78
N VAL A 384 -20.35 -16.25 -13.07
CA VAL A 384 -18.96 -15.80 -12.93
C VAL A 384 -18.60 -14.91 -14.11
N TYR A 385 -18.37 -13.63 -13.85
CA TYR A 385 -18.08 -12.64 -14.87
C TYR A 385 -16.59 -12.27 -14.87
N THR A 386 -15.96 -12.21 -16.05
CA THR A 386 -14.55 -11.79 -16.19
C THR A 386 -14.48 -10.32 -16.58
N PRO A 387 -14.10 -9.41 -15.67
CA PRO A 387 -13.99 -7.97 -15.96
C PRO A 387 -12.78 -7.61 -16.83
N SER A 388 -11.74 -8.44 -16.81
CA SER A 388 -10.52 -8.18 -17.56
C SER A 388 -10.75 -8.33 -19.06
N ILE A 389 -10.33 -7.33 -19.85
CA ILE A 389 -10.43 -7.35 -21.31
C ILE A 389 -9.37 -8.24 -21.98
N SER A 390 -8.34 -8.65 -21.24
CA SER A 390 -7.27 -9.51 -21.70
C SER A 390 -6.78 -10.41 -20.56
N LYS A 391 -5.92 -11.38 -20.89
CA LYS A 391 -5.29 -12.24 -19.89
C LYS A 391 -4.31 -11.39 -19.04
N PRO A 392 -4.40 -11.44 -17.70
CA PRO A 392 -3.44 -10.77 -16.83
C PRO A 392 -2.01 -11.21 -17.12
N LEU A 393 -1.06 -10.29 -17.00
CA LEU A 393 0.37 -10.60 -17.05
C LEU A 393 0.74 -11.68 -16.02
N ALA A 394 1.71 -12.53 -16.33
CA ALA A 394 2.19 -13.52 -15.38
C ALA A 394 2.95 -12.85 -14.22
N LYS A 395 2.98 -13.51 -13.07
CA LYS A 395 3.71 -13.00 -11.90
C LYS A 395 5.20 -12.85 -12.24
N GLY A 396 5.72 -11.63 -12.13
CA GLY A 396 7.11 -11.30 -12.48
C GLY A 396 7.28 -10.67 -13.87
N GLU A 397 6.24 -10.68 -14.71
CA GLU A 397 6.28 -9.99 -16.00
C GLU A 397 6.24 -8.47 -15.83
N VAL A 398 6.85 -7.79 -16.81
CA VAL A 398 7.03 -6.34 -16.80
C VAL A 398 5.90 -5.67 -17.60
N SER A 399 5.18 -4.77 -16.93
CA SER A 399 4.22 -3.83 -17.50
C SER A 399 4.96 -2.74 -18.30
N GLY A 400 4.36 -2.22 -19.37
CA GLY A 400 4.95 -1.10 -20.13
C GLY A 400 5.98 -1.46 -21.19
N LEU A 401 6.26 -2.75 -21.40
CA LEU A 401 7.05 -3.19 -22.53
C LEU A 401 6.16 -3.35 -23.77
N THR A 402 6.56 -2.76 -24.89
CA THR A 402 5.92 -3.01 -26.19
C THR A 402 6.08 -4.47 -26.58
N LYS A 403 5.16 -5.00 -27.40
CA LYS A 403 5.24 -6.38 -27.90
C LYS A 403 6.56 -6.65 -28.63
N ASP A 404 7.07 -5.67 -29.36
CA ASP A 404 8.33 -5.76 -30.10
C ASP A 404 9.53 -5.92 -29.16
N PHE A 405 9.53 -5.20 -28.02
CA PHE A 405 10.58 -5.34 -27.01
C PHE A 405 10.54 -6.70 -26.30
N ARG A 406 9.34 -7.24 -26.05
CA ARG A 406 9.16 -8.59 -25.49
C ARG A 406 9.65 -9.68 -26.45
N ASN A 407 9.36 -9.53 -27.74
CA ASN A 407 9.80 -10.47 -28.76
C ASN A 407 11.33 -10.43 -28.97
N GLY A 408 11.95 -9.24 -28.87
CA GLY A 408 13.40 -9.07 -28.93
C GLY A 408 14.14 -9.78 -27.80
N LEU A 409 13.65 -9.69 -26.56
CA LEU A 409 14.23 -10.38 -25.38
C LEU A 409 14.13 -11.91 -25.47
N GLY A 410 13.12 -12.44 -26.16
CA GLY A 410 12.97 -13.88 -26.41
C GLY A 410 13.92 -14.44 -27.47
N SER A 411 14.54 -13.58 -28.27
CA SER A 411 15.41 -13.98 -29.41
C SER A 411 16.91 -13.95 -29.09
N SER A 412 17.35 -13.32 -28.00
CA SER A 412 18.76 -13.18 -27.62
C SER A 412 19.26 -14.28 -26.67
N GLY A 413 18.75 -15.50 -26.81
CA GLY A 413 19.05 -16.65 -25.93
C GLY A 413 19.50 -17.90 -26.68
N SER A 414 20.33 -17.78 -27.71
CA SER A 414 21.05 -18.93 -28.29
C SER A 414 22.38 -18.51 -28.93
N HIS A 415 23.31 -17.98 -28.14
CA HIS A 415 24.72 -18.01 -28.53
C HIS A 415 25.34 -19.32 -28.07
N THR A 416 25.26 -20.33 -28.94
CA THR A 416 26.19 -21.45 -28.97
C THR A 416 27.60 -20.90 -29.21
N SER A 417 28.47 -21.02 -28.21
CA SER A 417 29.90 -20.75 -28.37
C SER A 417 30.51 -21.82 -29.26
N ALA A 418 30.88 -21.45 -30.49
CA ALA A 418 31.80 -22.21 -31.31
C ALA A 418 33.19 -22.15 -30.64
N ALA A 419 33.65 -23.28 -30.10
CA ALA A 419 35.02 -23.43 -29.59
C ALA A 419 35.89 -24.03 -30.69
N SER A 420 36.93 -23.28 -31.04
CA SER A 420 38.03 -23.66 -31.93
C SER A 420 38.80 -24.88 -31.40
N GLN A 421 39.15 -25.77 -32.33
CA GLN A 421 40.00 -26.94 -32.15
C GLN A 421 41.39 -26.56 -31.61
N CYS A 422 41.85 -27.30 -30.60
CA CYS A 422 43.26 -27.65 -30.41
C CYS A 422 43.34 -28.97 -29.64
N ASP A 423 44.09 -29.91 -30.21
CA ASP A 423 44.26 -31.30 -29.79
C ASP A 423 44.96 -31.48 -28.43
N SER A 424 44.53 -32.49 -27.66
CA SER A 424 45.37 -33.66 -27.35
C SER A 424 44.67 -34.63 -26.37
N ALA A 425 44.99 -35.90 -26.56
CA ALA A 425 44.30 -37.08 -26.08
C ALA A 425 44.43 -37.35 -24.57
N SER A 426 43.39 -37.96 -23.98
CA SER A 426 43.51 -39.17 -23.17
C SER A 426 42.13 -39.62 -22.65
N SER A 427 41.87 -40.91 -22.89
CA SER A 427 40.63 -41.66 -22.66
C SER A 427 40.28 -41.86 -21.18
N ARG A 428 38.97 -41.85 -20.85
CA ARG A 428 38.31 -42.88 -20.03
C ARG A 428 36.79 -42.64 -19.91
N MET A 429 36.03 -43.63 -20.36
CA MET A 429 34.57 -43.76 -20.21
C MET A 429 34.19 -44.05 -18.74
N VAL A 430 33.14 -43.40 -18.24
CA VAL A 430 32.28 -43.92 -17.15
C VAL A 430 30.83 -43.53 -17.43
N LEU A 431 29.95 -44.54 -17.47
CA LEU A 431 28.50 -44.47 -17.63
C LEU A 431 27.78 -43.97 -16.35
N PRO A 432 26.51 -43.51 -16.45
CA PRO A 432 25.82 -42.76 -15.39
C PRO A 432 25.08 -43.67 -14.39
N MET A 433 24.96 -43.23 -13.13
CA MET A 433 24.06 -43.81 -12.12
C MET A 433 23.25 -42.74 -11.36
N PRO A 434 22.08 -43.11 -10.81
CA PRO A 434 20.97 -42.19 -10.52
C PRO A 434 21.00 -41.55 -9.13
N ARG A 435 20.36 -40.38 -8.98
CA ARG A 435 20.18 -39.66 -7.71
C ARG A 435 19.11 -40.33 -6.83
N LEU A 436 19.50 -40.65 -5.59
CA LEU A 436 18.64 -41.12 -4.50
C LEU A 436 18.78 -40.17 -3.29
N HIS A 437 17.61 -39.79 -2.74
CA HIS A 437 17.30 -39.26 -1.40
C HIS A 437 18.00 -38.01 -0.83
N GLN A 438 17.22 -36.91 -0.74
CA GLN A 438 17.56 -35.65 -0.07
C GLN A 438 16.86 -35.47 1.30
N ASP A 439 16.18 -36.50 1.83
CA ASP A 439 15.32 -36.39 3.02
C ASP A 439 15.99 -36.76 4.36
N CYS A 440 17.19 -37.34 4.35
CA CYS A 440 17.85 -37.78 5.59
C CYS A 440 18.58 -36.63 6.32
N ALA A 441 19.09 -35.65 5.58
CA ALA A 441 19.87 -34.54 6.14
C ALA A 441 19.01 -33.52 6.93
N LEU A 442 17.73 -33.36 6.58
CA LEU A 442 16.84 -32.39 7.21
C LEU A 442 16.34 -32.84 8.60
N ARG A 443 16.22 -34.16 8.83
CA ARG A 443 15.76 -34.71 10.12
C ARG A 443 16.83 -34.63 11.21
N MET A 444 18.11 -34.72 10.84
CA MET A 444 19.25 -34.61 11.77
C MET A 444 19.42 -33.18 12.31
N SER A 445 19.20 -32.15 11.48
CA SER A 445 19.40 -30.74 11.89
C SER A 445 18.33 -30.24 12.88
N VAL A 446 17.10 -30.76 12.81
CA VAL A 446 16.01 -30.37 13.71
C VAL A 446 16.19 -30.99 15.11
N GLY A 447 16.73 -32.21 15.19
CA GLY A 447 17.00 -32.88 16.47
C GLY A 447 18.06 -32.17 17.32
N LEU A 448 19.13 -31.68 16.68
CA LEU A 448 20.20 -30.95 17.37
C LEU A 448 19.75 -29.57 17.89
N ALA A 449 18.85 -28.89 17.17
CA ALA A 449 18.32 -27.59 17.59
C ALA A 449 17.37 -27.70 18.80
N LEU A 450 16.58 -28.76 18.89
CA LEU A 450 15.69 -29.02 20.04
C LEU A 450 16.47 -29.38 21.31
N LEU A 451 17.57 -30.13 21.18
CA LEU A 451 18.46 -30.47 22.30
C LEU A 451 19.17 -29.23 22.87
N ALA A 452 19.61 -28.31 22.01
CA ALA A 452 20.24 -27.06 22.45
C ALA A 452 19.25 -26.13 23.19
N LEU A 453 17.98 -26.09 22.78
CA LEU A 453 16.94 -25.31 23.45
C LEU A 453 16.56 -25.87 24.82
N LEU A 454 16.50 -27.21 24.96
CA LEU A 454 16.27 -27.87 26.26
C LEU A 454 17.43 -27.63 27.24
N PHE A 455 18.67 -27.65 26.75
CA PHE A 455 19.84 -27.37 27.59
C PHE A 455 19.89 -25.92 28.06
N ALA A 456 19.55 -24.96 27.19
CA ALA A 456 19.49 -23.54 27.54
C ALA A 456 18.35 -23.22 28.54
N PHE A 457 17.24 -23.97 28.49
CA PHE A 457 16.14 -23.81 29.44
C PHE A 457 16.50 -24.37 30.82
N PHE A 458 17.19 -25.51 30.89
CA PHE A 458 17.64 -26.10 32.15
C PHE A 458 18.69 -25.25 32.89
N VAL A 459 19.63 -24.64 32.16
CA VAL A 459 20.67 -23.77 32.77
C VAL A 459 20.08 -22.48 33.35
N LYS A 460 18.93 -22.02 32.87
CA LYS A 460 18.29 -20.77 33.31
C LYS A 460 17.32 -20.95 34.49
N VAL A 461 16.92 -22.18 34.80
CA VAL A 461 16.02 -22.50 35.91
C VAL A 461 16.80 -22.84 37.19
N TYR A 462 18.09 -23.17 37.08
CA TYR A 462 18.92 -23.63 38.18
C TYR A 462 20.13 -22.73 38.52
N ASN A 463 20.17 -21.49 38.02
CA ASN A 463 21.15 -20.46 38.42
C ASN A 463 20.47 -19.12 38.71
#